data_AF-A0A2A4SKU1-F1
#
_entry.id   AF-A0A2A4SKU1-F1
#
_cell.length_a   1.000
_cell.length_b   1.000
_cell.length_c   1.000
_cell.angle_alpha   90.00
_cell.angle_beta   90.00
_cell.angle_gamma   90.00
#
_symmetry.space_group_name_H-M   'P 1'
#
loop_
_entity.id
_entity.type
_entity.pdbx_description
1 polymer ?
#
loop_
_entity_poly.entity_id
_entity_poly.type
_entity_poly.pdbx_seq_one_letter_code
_entity_poly.pdbx_strand_id
1 'polypeptide(L)'
;MGHSIRNFVSILNFKTMIIISMGLGATWLCQYWQLFAELPTSLIGIAVVFPIVFSINAAYQRREVALNHLSSFKSCSTALLFLLRDQPKEDSRELAENFRDLTLALFVKLKDYLEANQENKREFMDIHSHFNQISLIIGQLKFKGLTGGEISRAGLYFHSMMADFEGLRNIYLYRTPLALRAYTQIFLQAFPILFSPYFAYIADQSYPAAGYIVAALYSLVTSCLDNIQEELENPFDGIGMDDINLDLIREYKPILKRVLPDKIPAQKKDA
;
A
#
# COMPACT_ATOMS: atom_id res chain seq x y z
N MET A 1 -20.50 14.80 -5.55
CA MET A 1 -19.65 15.90 -6.04
C MET A 1 -18.72 16.46 -4.96
N GLY A 2 -19.22 16.80 -3.76
CA GLY A 2 -18.37 17.34 -2.68
C GLY A 2 -17.24 16.42 -2.18
N HIS A 3 -17.45 15.09 -2.16
CA HIS A 3 -16.40 14.14 -1.73
C HIS A 3 -15.23 14.07 -2.72
N SER A 4 -15.52 14.00 -4.03
CA SER A 4 -14.49 13.97 -5.08
C SER A 4 -13.66 15.26 -5.12
N ILE A 5 -14.29 16.42 -4.93
CA ILE A 5 -13.58 17.71 -4.86
C ILE A 5 -12.69 17.77 -3.62
N ARG A 6 -13.17 17.29 -2.46
CA ARG A 6 -12.36 17.24 -1.25
C ARG A 6 -11.13 16.35 -1.41
N ASN A 7 -11.29 15.19 -2.05
CA ASN A 7 -10.18 14.27 -2.32
C ASN A 7 -9.20 14.90 -3.31
N PHE A 8 -9.68 15.57 -4.37
CA PHE A 8 -8.81 16.30 -5.31
C PHE A 8 -8.04 17.45 -4.64
N VAL A 9 -8.69 18.21 -3.75
CA VAL A 9 -8.03 19.29 -3.00
C VAL A 9 -7.03 18.74 -1.98
N SER A 10 -7.25 17.53 -1.43
CA SER A 10 -6.28 16.85 -0.56
C SER A 10 -4.95 16.57 -1.26
N ILE A 11 -4.98 16.33 -2.57
CA ILE A 11 -3.78 16.12 -3.38
C ILE A 11 -3.03 17.44 -3.59
N LEU A 12 -3.67 18.61 -3.41
CA LEU A 12 -3.02 19.92 -3.58
C LEU A 12 -2.27 20.32 -2.30
N ASN A 13 -0.94 20.33 -2.39
CA ASN A 13 -0.07 20.66 -1.27
C ASN A 13 0.51 22.08 -1.39
N PHE A 14 1.08 22.59 -0.30
CA PHE A 14 1.82 23.86 -0.32
C PHE A 14 2.92 23.88 -1.40
N LYS A 15 3.54 22.72 -1.64
CA LYS A 15 4.50 22.49 -2.73
C LYS A 15 3.91 22.84 -4.12
N THR A 16 2.64 22.54 -4.36
CA THR A 16 1.94 22.87 -5.61
C THR A 16 1.88 24.38 -5.84
N MET A 17 1.60 25.15 -4.79
CA MET A 17 1.59 26.61 -4.87
C MET A 17 2.98 27.19 -5.16
N ILE A 18 4.03 26.59 -4.60
CA ILE A 18 5.42 26.97 -4.90
C ILE A 18 5.74 26.71 -6.37
N ILE A 19 5.43 25.52 -6.88
CA ILE A 19 5.74 25.14 -8.28
C ILE A 19 4.98 26.05 -9.25
N ILE A 20 3.70 26.34 -9.00
CA ILE A 20 2.92 27.29 -9.81
C ILE A 20 3.57 28.68 -9.79
N SER A 21 3.97 29.16 -8.61
CA SER A 21 4.62 30.47 -8.48
C SER A 21 5.96 30.53 -9.21
N MET A 22 6.75 29.45 -9.14
CA MET A 22 8.02 29.33 -9.88
C MET A 22 7.79 29.27 -11.38
N GLY A 23 6.79 28.54 -11.86
CA GLY A 23 6.43 28.48 -13.28
C GLY A 23 6.00 29.85 -13.82
N LEU A 24 5.10 30.54 -13.12
CA LEU A 24 4.65 31.88 -13.48
C LEU A 24 5.80 32.90 -13.44
N GLY A 25 6.62 32.87 -12.39
CA GLY A 25 7.78 33.74 -12.24
C GLY A 25 8.83 33.52 -13.32
N ALA A 26 9.09 32.27 -13.70
CA ALA A 26 10.00 31.92 -14.78
C ALA A 26 9.44 32.40 -16.14
N THR A 27 8.15 32.21 -16.41
CA THR A 27 7.51 32.72 -17.63
C THR A 27 7.59 34.24 -17.72
N TRP A 28 7.34 34.94 -16.62
CA TRP A 28 7.50 36.40 -16.55
C TRP A 28 8.94 36.83 -16.84
N LEU A 29 9.91 36.13 -16.25
CA LEU A 29 11.33 36.40 -16.46
C LEU A 29 11.75 36.19 -17.92
N CYS A 30 11.24 35.14 -18.57
CA CYS A 30 11.45 34.90 -19.99
C CYS A 30 10.86 36.00 -20.86
N GLN A 31 9.66 36.51 -20.55
CA GLN A 31 9.09 37.66 -21.27
C GLN A 31 9.92 38.93 -21.09
N TYR A 32 10.42 39.18 -19.88
CA TYR A 32 11.25 40.35 -19.60
C TYR A 32 12.56 40.33 -20.39
N TRP A 33 13.21 39.17 -20.51
CA TRP A 33 14.42 38.99 -21.31
C TRP A 33 14.17 38.65 -22.78
N GLN A 34 12.91 38.66 -23.24
CA GLN A 34 12.52 38.32 -24.62
C GLN A 34 13.03 36.93 -25.06
N LEU A 35 13.05 35.98 -24.12
CA LEU A 35 13.44 34.59 -24.34
C LEU A 35 12.22 33.78 -24.78
N PHE A 36 12.01 33.72 -26.09
CA PHE A 36 10.94 32.94 -26.70
C PHE A 36 11.52 31.71 -27.39
N ALA A 37 10.97 30.53 -27.09
CA ALA A 37 11.37 29.31 -27.77
C ALA A 37 10.14 28.49 -28.13
N GLU A 38 9.98 28.17 -29.41
CA GLU A 38 9.02 27.18 -29.84
C GLU A 38 9.57 25.78 -29.52
N LEU A 39 8.98 25.11 -28.54
CA LEU A 39 9.35 23.77 -28.14
C LEU A 39 8.35 22.76 -28.73
N PRO A 40 8.83 21.64 -29.29
CA PRO A 40 7.93 20.61 -29.80
C PRO A 40 7.13 20.01 -28.64
N THR A 41 5.81 20.00 -28.76
CA THR A 41 4.90 19.47 -27.73
C THR A 41 5.10 17.98 -27.48
N SER A 42 5.69 17.24 -28.43
CA SER A 42 6.09 15.83 -28.25
C SER A 42 7.14 15.65 -27.15
N LEU A 43 8.00 16.65 -26.90
CA LEU A 43 8.99 16.62 -25.84
C LEU A 43 8.32 16.52 -24.46
N ILE A 44 7.15 17.16 -24.31
CA ILE A 44 6.34 17.09 -23.08
C ILE A 44 5.85 15.66 -22.86
N GLY A 45 5.34 15.00 -23.90
CA GLY A 45 4.85 13.62 -23.81
C GLY A 45 5.95 12.63 -23.41
N ILE A 46 7.10 12.69 -24.08
CA ILE A 46 8.22 11.77 -23.83
C ILE A 46 8.86 12.03 -22.47
N ALA A 47 9.00 13.29 -22.08
CA ALA A 47 9.77 13.64 -20.89
C ALA A 47 8.93 13.64 -19.59
N VAL A 48 7.64 14.00 -19.65
CA VAL A 48 6.77 14.10 -18.48
C VAL A 48 5.82 12.91 -18.38
N VAL A 49 5.00 12.69 -19.41
CA VAL A 49 3.92 11.71 -19.34
C VAL A 49 4.46 10.30 -19.20
N PHE A 50 5.48 9.95 -19.98
CA PHE A 50 6.03 8.59 -19.97
C PHE A 50 6.60 8.20 -18.58
N PRO A 51 7.62 8.87 -18.01
CA PRO A 51 8.21 8.43 -16.72
C PRO A 51 7.21 8.38 -15.56
N ILE A 52 6.27 9.33 -15.50
CA ILE A 52 5.21 9.35 -14.49
C ILE A 52 4.33 8.11 -14.61
N VAL A 53 3.81 7.84 -15.81
CA VAL A 53 2.88 6.73 -16.01
C VAL A 53 3.54 5.40 -15.63
N PHE A 54 4.81 5.22 -15.98
CA PHE A 54 5.57 4.05 -15.55
C PHE A 54 5.71 3.97 -14.03
N SER A 55 6.03 5.08 -13.36
CA SER A 55 6.17 5.08 -11.91
C SER A 55 4.85 4.83 -11.18
N ILE A 56 3.76 5.47 -11.62
CA ILE A 56 2.42 5.27 -11.05
C ILE A 56 1.98 3.81 -11.26
N ASN A 57 2.16 3.26 -12.47
CA ASN A 57 1.79 1.88 -12.73
C ASN A 57 2.60 0.89 -11.89
N ALA A 58 3.90 1.13 -11.69
CA ALA A 58 4.74 0.29 -10.83
C ALA A 58 4.28 0.32 -9.37
N ALA A 59 3.94 1.51 -8.85
CA ALA A 59 3.39 1.67 -7.50
C ALA A 59 2.02 0.98 -7.35
N TYR A 60 1.13 1.16 -8.33
CA TYR A 60 -0.17 0.49 -8.37
C TYR A 60 -0.04 -1.04 -8.40
N GLN A 61 0.80 -1.59 -9.28
CA GLN A 61 1.02 -3.03 -9.35
C GLN A 61 1.57 -3.60 -8.03
N ARG A 62 2.47 -2.87 -7.38
CA ARG A 62 3.01 -3.26 -6.07
C ARG A 62 1.92 -3.37 -5.00
N ARG A 63 0.99 -2.41 -4.97
CA ARG A 63 -0.19 -2.47 -4.08
C ARG A 63 -1.07 -3.69 -4.38
N GLU A 64 -1.37 -3.97 -5.64
CA GLU A 64 -2.18 -5.14 -6.02
C GLU A 64 -1.50 -6.46 -5.63
N VAL A 65 -0.18 -6.57 -5.78
CA VAL A 65 0.57 -7.76 -5.32
C VAL A 65 0.51 -7.90 -3.80
N ALA A 66 0.61 -6.79 -3.04
CA ALA A 66 0.43 -6.83 -1.59
C ALA A 66 -0.97 -7.30 -1.18
N LEU A 67 -2.01 -6.83 -1.87
CA LEU A 67 -3.39 -7.30 -1.65
C LEU A 67 -3.54 -8.80 -1.92
N ASN A 68 -2.86 -9.33 -2.94
CA ASN A 68 -2.87 -10.77 -3.24
C ASN A 68 -2.23 -11.59 -2.11
N HIS A 69 -1.07 -11.17 -1.58
CA HIS A 69 -0.45 -11.82 -0.42
C HIS A 69 -1.35 -11.76 0.81
N LEU A 70 -1.96 -10.60 1.07
CA LEU A 70 -2.89 -10.45 2.19
C LEU A 70 -4.13 -11.35 2.04
N SER A 71 -4.68 -11.47 0.84
CA SER A 71 -5.80 -12.37 0.54
C SER A 71 -5.43 -13.85 0.78
N SER A 72 -4.27 -14.27 0.27
CA SER A 72 -3.75 -15.62 0.48
C SER A 72 -3.49 -15.91 1.97
N PHE A 73 -2.86 -14.98 2.68
CA PHE A 73 -2.60 -15.10 4.13
C PHE A 73 -3.89 -15.28 4.94
N LYS A 74 -4.92 -14.47 4.64
CA LYS A 74 -6.23 -14.55 5.29
C LYS A 74 -6.99 -15.84 4.97
N SER A 75 -6.94 -16.29 3.73
CA SER A 75 -7.60 -17.53 3.32
C SER A 75 -6.93 -18.78 3.91
N CYS A 76 -5.59 -18.84 3.92
CA CYS A 76 -4.82 -19.94 4.49
C CYS A 76 -5.01 -20.04 6.00
N SER A 77 -4.98 -18.91 6.72
CA SER A 77 -5.24 -18.89 8.17
C SER A 77 -6.65 -19.37 8.52
N THR A 78 -7.66 -18.94 7.75
CA THR A 78 -9.05 -19.40 7.93
C THR A 78 -9.22 -20.88 7.61
N ALA A 79 -8.62 -21.35 6.51
CA ALA A 79 -8.66 -22.76 6.11
C ALA A 79 -8.00 -23.66 7.16
N LEU A 80 -6.87 -23.23 7.73
CA LEU A 80 -6.20 -23.94 8.80
C LEU A 80 -7.06 -24.00 10.06
N LEU A 81 -7.75 -22.91 10.43
CA LEU A 81 -8.70 -22.93 11.55
C LEU A 81 -9.83 -23.95 11.33
N PHE A 82 -10.41 -24.01 10.13
CA PHE A 82 -11.47 -24.99 9.83
C PHE A 82 -10.95 -26.42 9.95
N LEU A 83 -9.76 -26.68 9.41
CA LEU A 83 -9.14 -28.00 9.51
C LEU A 83 -8.93 -28.39 10.98
N LEU A 84 -8.52 -27.46 11.84
CA LEU A 84 -8.32 -27.71 13.27
C LEU A 84 -9.66 -27.93 14.02
N ARG A 85 -10.68 -27.14 13.69
CA ARG A 85 -12.00 -27.19 14.33
C ARG A 85 -12.73 -28.49 14.03
N ASP A 86 -12.70 -28.94 12.78
CA ASP A 86 -13.53 -30.06 12.29
C ASP A 86 -12.99 -31.44 12.71
N GLN A 87 -11.96 -31.47 13.56
CA GLN A 87 -11.39 -32.70 14.06
C GLN A 87 -12.26 -33.33 15.16
N PRO A 88 -12.43 -34.67 15.14
CA PRO A 88 -13.39 -35.36 16.00
C PRO A 88 -13.00 -35.45 17.48
N LYS A 89 -11.72 -35.19 17.84
CA LYS A 89 -11.24 -35.30 19.23
C LYS A 89 -11.59 -34.05 20.04
N GLU A 90 -12.00 -34.22 21.30
CA GLU A 90 -12.44 -33.15 22.20
C GLU A 90 -11.35 -32.08 22.44
N ASP A 91 -10.08 -32.47 22.52
CA ASP A 91 -8.92 -31.57 22.63
C ASP A 91 -8.68 -30.70 21.38
N SER A 92 -9.34 -30.99 20.26
CA SER A 92 -9.16 -30.25 19.01
C SER A 92 -9.77 -28.86 19.07
N ARG A 93 -10.82 -28.69 19.89
CA ARG A 93 -11.44 -27.39 20.10
C ARG A 93 -10.49 -26.42 20.80
N GLU A 94 -9.84 -26.85 21.88
CA GLU A 94 -8.86 -26.02 22.60
C GLU A 94 -7.70 -25.62 21.68
N LEU A 95 -7.24 -26.56 20.84
CA LEU A 95 -6.18 -26.30 19.87
C LEU A 95 -6.60 -25.29 18.80
N ALA A 96 -7.86 -25.37 18.33
CA ALA A 96 -8.45 -24.41 17.42
C ALA A 96 -8.65 -23.02 18.07
N GLU A 97 -9.03 -22.97 19.36
CA GLU A 97 -9.15 -21.72 20.14
C GLU A 97 -7.77 -21.06 20.29
N ASN A 98 -6.75 -21.82 20.67
CA ASN A 98 -5.37 -21.35 20.74
C ASN A 98 -4.86 -20.85 19.38
N PHE A 99 -5.11 -21.59 18.30
CA PHE A 99 -4.73 -21.18 16.95
C PHE A 99 -5.44 -19.89 16.50
N ARG A 100 -6.75 -19.77 16.80
CA ARG A 100 -7.53 -18.56 16.51
C ARG A 100 -6.92 -17.34 17.20
N ASP A 101 -6.61 -17.47 18.49
CA ASP A 101 -6.08 -16.36 19.29
C ASP A 101 -4.66 -15.97 18.83
N LEU A 102 -3.82 -16.95 18.49
CA LEU A 102 -2.51 -16.70 17.87
C LEU A 102 -2.63 -16.05 16.49
N THR A 103 -3.60 -16.45 15.68
CA THR A 103 -3.84 -15.85 14.36
C THR A 103 -4.28 -14.40 14.48
N LEU A 104 -5.17 -14.09 15.44
CA LEU A 104 -5.59 -12.72 15.72
C LEU A 104 -4.43 -11.87 16.23
N ALA A 105 -3.59 -12.40 17.13
CA ALA A 105 -2.37 -11.73 17.58
C ALA A 105 -1.39 -11.50 16.42
N LEU A 106 -1.24 -12.46 15.53
CA LEU A 106 -0.40 -12.37 14.34
C LEU A 106 -0.92 -11.27 13.38
N PHE A 107 -2.23 -11.11 13.22
CA PHE A 107 -2.80 -9.99 12.45
C PHE A 107 -2.47 -8.62 13.06
N VAL A 108 -2.52 -8.48 14.39
CA VAL A 108 -2.06 -7.25 15.08
C VAL A 108 -0.60 -6.98 14.73
N LYS A 109 0.26 -7.99 14.94
CA LYS A 109 1.71 -7.85 14.76
C LYS A 109 2.09 -7.58 13.30
N LEU A 110 1.39 -8.20 12.35
CA LEU A 110 1.55 -7.92 10.92
C LEU A 110 1.25 -6.47 10.61
N LYS A 111 0.13 -5.94 11.11
CA LYS A 111 -0.25 -4.54 10.95
C LYS A 111 0.82 -3.62 11.54
N ASP A 112 1.16 -3.81 12.81
CA ASP A 112 2.14 -2.98 13.52
C ASP A 112 3.50 -2.95 12.77
N TYR A 113 3.94 -4.10 12.27
CA TYR A 113 5.18 -4.23 11.51
C TYR A 113 5.16 -3.52 10.15
N LEU A 114 4.05 -3.62 9.41
CA LEU A 114 3.94 -3.02 8.07
C LEU A 114 3.68 -1.51 8.12
N GLU A 115 3.02 -1.01 9.16
CA GLU A 115 2.79 0.43 9.41
C GLU A 115 4.02 1.11 10.04
N ALA A 116 4.98 0.34 10.56
CA ALA A 116 6.18 0.90 11.16
C ALA A 116 7.00 1.71 10.14
N ASN A 117 7.51 2.88 10.55
CA ASN A 117 8.35 3.72 9.69
C ASN A 117 9.71 3.09 9.35
N GLN A 118 10.18 2.13 10.17
CA GLN A 118 11.47 1.47 10.00
C GLN A 118 11.38 0.01 10.43
N GLU A 119 12.20 -0.84 9.81
CA GLU A 119 12.29 -2.25 10.16
C GLU A 119 12.71 -2.43 11.63
N ASN A 120 11.79 -3.00 12.43
CA ASN A 120 12.06 -3.33 13.81
C ASN A 120 12.40 -4.83 13.93
N LYS A 121 13.68 -5.13 14.14
CA LYS A 121 14.16 -6.51 14.34
C LYS A 121 13.43 -7.25 15.46
N ARG A 122 12.97 -6.54 16.50
CA ARG A 122 12.23 -7.16 17.62
C ARG A 122 10.86 -7.64 17.17
N GLU A 123 10.10 -6.80 16.46
CA GLU A 123 8.79 -7.18 15.92
C GLU A 123 8.89 -8.31 14.90
N PHE A 124 9.94 -8.29 14.06
CA PHE A 124 10.23 -9.40 13.16
C PHE A 124 10.43 -10.73 13.91
N MET A 125 11.24 -10.73 14.97
CA MET A 125 11.44 -11.91 15.82
C MET A 125 10.14 -12.33 16.53
N ASP A 126 9.34 -11.38 16.99
CA ASP A 126 8.05 -11.65 17.62
C ASP A 126 7.09 -12.35 16.64
N ILE A 127 7.00 -11.90 15.39
CA ILE A 127 6.20 -12.55 14.34
C ILE A 127 6.67 -13.99 14.11
N HIS A 128 7.98 -14.22 13.97
CA HIS A 128 8.52 -15.57 13.83
C HIS A 128 8.26 -16.46 15.05
N SER A 129 8.22 -15.89 16.26
CA SER A 129 7.83 -16.64 17.45
C SER A 129 6.37 -17.10 17.40
N HIS A 130 5.46 -16.31 16.81
CA HIS A 130 4.07 -16.72 16.59
C HIS A 130 3.99 -17.82 15.53
N PHE A 131 4.74 -17.70 14.43
CA PHE A 131 4.81 -18.78 13.43
C PHE A 131 5.37 -20.08 14.03
N ASN A 132 6.35 -19.99 14.92
CA ASN A 132 6.85 -21.17 15.64
C ASN A 132 5.76 -21.83 16.50
N GLN A 133 4.96 -21.03 17.23
CA GLN A 133 3.84 -21.56 18.01
C GLN A 133 2.76 -22.23 17.13
N ILE A 134 2.44 -21.64 15.97
CA ILE A 134 1.55 -22.25 14.98
C ILE A 134 2.14 -23.57 14.45
N SER A 135 3.44 -23.62 14.19
CA SER A 135 4.12 -24.83 13.73
C SER A 135 4.00 -25.97 14.76
N LEU A 136 4.15 -25.67 16.06
CA LEU A 136 3.96 -26.63 17.14
C LEU A 136 2.52 -27.16 17.18
N ILE A 137 1.51 -26.30 17.02
CA ILE A 137 0.09 -26.67 16.92
C ILE A 137 -0.13 -27.65 15.77
N ILE A 138 0.43 -27.38 14.59
CA ILE A 138 0.33 -28.26 13.43
C ILE A 138 1.04 -29.60 13.69
N GLY A 139 2.19 -29.58 14.37
CA GLY A 139 2.92 -30.78 14.76
C GLY A 139 2.11 -31.72 15.65
N GLN A 140 1.27 -31.17 16.54
CA GLN A 140 0.40 -31.95 17.42
C GLN A 140 -0.71 -32.71 16.65
N LEU A 141 -1.04 -32.30 15.42
CA LEU A 141 -2.07 -32.96 14.61
C LEU A 141 -1.74 -34.42 14.29
N LYS A 142 -0.45 -34.76 14.21
CA LYS A 142 0.01 -36.16 14.05
C LYS A 142 -0.55 -37.09 15.12
N PHE A 143 -0.63 -36.63 16.35
CA PHE A 143 -1.12 -37.42 17.50
C PHE A 143 -2.66 -37.37 17.62
N LYS A 144 -3.32 -36.46 16.90
CA LYS A 144 -4.77 -36.29 16.91
C LYS A 144 -5.52 -37.16 15.89
N GLY A 145 -4.81 -38.02 15.17
CA GLY A 145 -5.41 -39.03 14.28
C GLY A 145 -5.71 -38.50 12.88
N LEU A 146 -5.15 -37.34 12.50
CA LEU A 146 -5.24 -36.86 11.13
C LEU A 146 -4.45 -37.77 10.19
N THR A 147 -4.96 -37.91 8.97
CA THR A 147 -4.26 -38.63 7.91
C THR A 147 -3.01 -37.86 7.48
N GLY A 148 -2.02 -38.57 6.93
CA GLY A 148 -0.81 -37.93 6.40
C GLY A 148 -1.11 -36.84 5.35
N GLY A 149 -2.18 -37.03 4.55
CA GLY A 149 -2.63 -36.04 3.57
C GLY A 149 -3.17 -34.75 4.19
N GLU A 150 -3.94 -34.83 5.28
CA GLU A 150 -4.45 -33.65 5.98
C GLU A 150 -3.35 -32.87 6.68
N ILE A 151 -2.39 -33.58 7.28
CA ILE A 151 -1.22 -32.96 7.90
C ILE A 151 -0.36 -32.25 6.85
N SER A 152 -0.19 -32.86 5.67
CA SER A 152 0.50 -32.23 4.54
C SER A 152 -0.21 -30.96 4.07
N ARG A 153 -1.55 -30.96 3.96
CA ARG A 153 -2.34 -29.77 3.64
C ARG A 153 -2.20 -28.67 4.70
N ALA A 154 -2.23 -29.02 5.98
CA ALA A 154 -2.00 -28.07 7.07
C ALA A 154 -0.62 -27.41 6.95
N GLY A 155 0.42 -28.22 6.67
CA GLY A 155 1.77 -27.73 6.43
C GLY A 155 1.87 -26.81 5.21
N LEU A 156 1.13 -27.11 4.14
CA LEU A 156 1.08 -26.26 2.96
C LEU A 156 0.44 -24.90 3.27
N TYR A 157 -0.71 -24.85 3.96
CA TYR A 157 -1.33 -23.58 4.35
C TYR A 157 -0.42 -22.75 5.26
N PHE A 158 0.27 -23.39 6.20
CA PHE A 158 1.23 -22.73 7.05
C PHE A 158 2.43 -22.18 6.27
N HIS A 159 2.99 -22.96 5.36
CA HIS A 159 4.05 -22.49 4.46
C HIS A 159 3.58 -21.28 3.64
N SER A 160 2.38 -21.33 3.06
CA SER A 160 1.80 -20.20 2.33
C SER A 160 1.66 -18.96 3.21
N MET A 161 1.18 -19.10 4.46
CA MET A 161 1.12 -17.98 5.40
C MET A 161 2.50 -17.34 5.63
N MET A 162 3.55 -18.15 5.82
CA MET A 162 4.91 -17.63 5.99
C MET A 162 5.42 -16.96 4.71
N ALA A 163 5.18 -17.57 3.54
CA ALA A 163 5.59 -17.04 2.25
C ALA A 163 4.89 -15.70 1.94
N ASP A 164 3.60 -15.58 2.27
CA ASP A 164 2.84 -14.33 2.10
C ASP A 164 3.33 -13.23 3.05
N PHE A 165 3.71 -13.56 4.29
CA PHE A 165 4.36 -12.61 5.18
C PHE A 165 5.69 -12.10 4.62
N GLU A 166 6.56 -12.99 4.14
CA GLU A 166 7.82 -12.58 3.51
C GLU A 166 7.58 -11.78 2.21
N GLY A 167 6.54 -12.13 1.44
CA GLY A 167 6.11 -11.36 0.27
C GLY A 167 5.73 -9.93 0.64
N LEU A 168 4.86 -9.76 1.65
CA LEU A 168 4.48 -8.45 2.19
C LEU A 168 5.71 -7.69 2.71
N ARG A 169 6.60 -8.37 3.43
CA ARG A 169 7.85 -7.79 3.95
C ARG A 169 8.77 -7.31 2.83
N ASN A 170 8.92 -8.09 1.76
CA ASN A 170 9.71 -7.68 0.60
C ASN A 170 9.13 -6.41 -0.05
N ILE A 171 7.80 -6.31 -0.14
CA ILE A 171 7.12 -5.12 -0.66
C ILE A 171 7.32 -3.92 0.29
N TYR A 172 7.37 -4.14 1.59
CA TYR A 172 7.63 -3.10 2.58
C TYR A 172 9.07 -2.57 2.51
N LEU A 173 10.06 -3.48 2.45
CA LEU A 173 11.49 -3.15 2.43
C LEU A 173 11.98 -2.62 1.09
N TYR A 174 11.60 -3.27 0.00
CA TYR A 174 12.05 -2.96 -1.35
C TYR A 174 11.00 -2.12 -2.06
N ARG A 175 11.09 -0.82 -1.81
CA ARG A 175 10.27 0.19 -2.47
C ARG A 175 10.65 0.39 -3.94
N THR A 176 9.96 1.28 -4.67
CA THR A 176 10.39 1.58 -6.05
C THR A 176 11.85 2.08 -6.06
N PRO A 177 12.63 1.79 -7.12
CA PRO A 177 14.03 2.18 -7.18
C PRO A 177 14.23 3.68 -6.96
N LEU A 178 15.01 4.03 -5.93
CA LEU A 178 15.26 5.41 -5.51
C LEU A 178 15.72 6.31 -6.67
N ALA A 179 16.53 5.79 -7.59
CA ALA A 179 17.03 6.54 -8.73
C ALA A 179 15.91 6.94 -9.71
N LEU A 180 14.98 6.03 -10.02
CA LEU A 180 13.85 6.32 -10.91
C LEU A 180 12.90 7.33 -10.27
N ARG A 181 12.63 7.18 -8.97
CA ARG A 181 11.79 8.12 -8.22
C ARG A 181 12.42 9.51 -8.16
N ALA A 182 13.69 9.60 -7.79
CA ALA A 182 14.41 10.87 -7.72
C ALA A 182 14.47 11.57 -9.07
N TYR A 183 14.72 10.82 -10.15
CA TYR A 183 14.68 11.33 -11.52
C TYR A 183 13.32 11.96 -11.83
N THR A 184 12.22 11.23 -11.63
CA THR A 184 10.87 11.73 -11.91
C THR A 184 10.55 12.95 -11.05
N GLN A 185 10.81 12.91 -9.74
CA GLN A 185 10.52 14.03 -8.83
C GLN A 185 11.26 15.32 -9.20
N ILE A 186 12.56 15.24 -9.48
CA ILE A 186 13.36 16.39 -9.89
C ILE A 186 12.86 16.92 -11.23
N PHE A 187 12.60 16.02 -12.19
CA PHE A 187 12.19 16.40 -13.52
C PHE A 187 10.83 17.09 -13.54
N LEU A 188 9.83 16.58 -12.80
CA LEU A 188 8.50 17.20 -12.70
C LEU A 188 8.53 18.58 -12.05
N GLN A 189 9.37 18.75 -11.03
CA GLN A 189 9.50 20.04 -10.37
C GLN A 189 10.24 21.06 -11.25
N ALA A 190 11.22 20.61 -12.04
CA ALA A 190 11.95 21.46 -12.96
C ALA A 190 11.14 21.80 -14.23
N PHE A 191 10.20 20.95 -14.64
CA PHE A 191 9.51 21.06 -15.92
C PHE A 191 8.86 22.44 -16.17
N PRO A 192 8.06 23.02 -15.24
CA PRO A 192 7.45 24.33 -15.46
C PRO A 192 8.46 25.46 -15.66
N ILE A 193 9.66 25.33 -15.07
CA ILE A 193 10.75 26.30 -15.20
C ILE A 193 11.44 26.12 -16.55
N LEU A 194 11.77 24.88 -16.92
CA LEU A 194 12.46 24.58 -18.18
C LEU A 194 11.62 24.93 -19.42
N PHE A 195 10.30 24.75 -19.35
CA PHE A 195 9.37 25.05 -20.43
C PHE A 195 8.84 26.49 -20.39
N SER A 196 9.30 27.32 -19.45
CA SER A 196 8.89 28.72 -19.35
C SER A 196 9.14 29.57 -20.62
N PRO A 197 10.19 29.36 -21.44
CA PRO A 197 10.36 30.09 -22.70
C PRO A 197 9.27 29.78 -23.72
N TYR A 198 8.71 28.56 -23.69
CA TYR A 198 7.59 28.17 -24.54
C TYR A 198 6.28 28.80 -24.07
N PHE A 199 6.06 28.86 -22.75
CA PHE A 199 4.90 29.58 -22.21
C PHE A 199 4.97 31.09 -22.51
N ALA A 200 6.18 31.68 -22.45
CA ALA A 200 6.41 33.07 -22.84
C ALA A 200 6.14 33.30 -24.33
N TYR A 201 6.56 32.37 -25.20
CA TYR A 201 6.25 32.39 -26.63
C TYR A 201 4.74 32.37 -26.90
N ILE A 202 3.97 31.54 -26.18
CA ILE A 202 2.49 31.52 -26.29
C ILE A 202 1.88 32.87 -25.87
N ALA A 203 2.40 33.46 -24.79
CA ALA A 203 1.92 34.76 -24.30
C ALA A 203 2.20 35.90 -25.29
N ASP A 204 3.29 35.83 -26.04
CA ASP A 204 3.66 36.79 -27.08
C ASP A 204 2.83 36.61 -28.36
N GLN A 205 2.70 35.37 -28.86
CA GLN A 205 2.05 35.08 -30.14
C GLN A 205 0.52 35.10 -30.09
N SER A 206 -0.08 34.87 -28.92
CA SER A 206 -1.54 34.82 -28.74
C SER A 206 -2.03 35.99 -27.88
N TYR A 207 -2.40 35.72 -26.62
CA TYR A 207 -2.77 36.74 -25.65
C TYR A 207 -1.83 36.60 -24.45
N PRO A 208 -1.39 37.70 -23.81
CA PRO A 208 -0.46 37.64 -22.69
C PRO A 208 -0.93 36.68 -21.58
N ALA A 209 -2.22 36.71 -21.25
CA ALA A 209 -2.81 35.83 -20.24
C ALA A 209 -2.73 34.34 -20.62
N ALA A 210 -2.73 33.98 -21.90
CA ALA A 210 -2.77 32.58 -22.34
C ALA A 210 -1.51 31.82 -21.91
N GLY A 211 -0.32 32.40 -22.06
CA GLY A 211 0.92 31.74 -21.64
C GLY A 211 0.99 31.53 -20.12
N TYR A 212 0.54 32.49 -19.32
CA TYR A 212 0.48 32.34 -17.85
C TYR A 212 -0.54 31.29 -17.42
N ILE A 213 -1.72 31.24 -18.07
CA ILE A 213 -2.73 30.19 -17.81
C ILE A 213 -2.15 28.81 -18.12
N VAL A 214 -1.48 28.67 -19.26
CA VAL A 214 -0.84 27.40 -19.66
C VAL A 214 0.26 27.03 -18.66
N ALA A 215 1.13 27.97 -18.27
CA ALA A 215 2.16 27.73 -17.26
C ALA A 215 1.58 27.26 -15.92
N ALA A 216 0.52 27.92 -15.44
CA ALA A 216 -0.17 27.53 -14.21
C ALA A 216 -0.80 26.13 -14.33
N LEU A 217 -1.46 25.84 -15.45
CA LEU A 217 -2.09 24.55 -15.70
C LEU A 217 -1.06 23.41 -15.72
N TYR A 218 0.07 23.59 -16.42
CA TYR A 218 1.13 22.57 -16.46
C TYR A 218 1.78 22.38 -15.10
N SER A 219 2.02 23.46 -14.36
CA SER A 219 2.54 23.41 -12.98
C SER A 219 1.58 22.65 -12.05
N LEU A 220 0.27 22.90 -12.18
CA LEU A 220 -0.76 22.21 -11.42
C LEU A 220 -0.77 20.72 -11.76
N VAL A 221 -0.85 20.36 -13.05
CA VAL A 221 -0.92 18.96 -13.50
C VAL A 221 0.32 18.18 -13.07
N THR A 222 1.52 18.72 -13.30
CA THR A 222 2.77 18.05 -12.92
C THR A 222 2.88 17.88 -11.41
N SER A 223 2.49 18.87 -10.61
CA SER A 223 2.47 18.74 -9.16
C SER A 223 1.43 17.74 -8.66
N CYS A 224 0.24 17.69 -9.25
CA CYS A 224 -0.78 16.70 -8.87
C CYS A 224 -0.28 15.28 -9.15
N LEU A 225 0.36 15.06 -10.30
CA LEU A 225 0.91 13.77 -10.67
C LEU A 225 2.05 13.34 -9.74
N ASP A 226 2.92 14.27 -9.35
CA ASP A 226 3.98 14.02 -8.37
C ASP A 226 3.40 13.60 -7.00
N ASN A 227 2.36 14.29 -6.53
CA ASN A 227 1.71 13.97 -5.25
C ASN A 227 0.99 12.61 -5.30
N ILE A 228 0.28 12.30 -6.39
CA ILE A 228 -0.36 10.98 -6.58
C ILE A 228 0.69 9.85 -6.58
N GLN A 229 1.81 10.05 -7.27
CA GLN A 229 2.90 9.08 -7.29
C GLN A 229 3.46 8.85 -5.88
N GLU A 230 3.61 9.92 -5.09
CA GLU A 230 4.10 9.84 -3.71
C GLU A 230 3.13 9.12 -2.77
N GLU A 231 1.82 9.38 -2.88
CA GLU A 231 0.79 8.68 -2.09
C GLU A 231 0.71 7.19 -2.44
N LEU A 232 0.87 6.80 -3.71
CA LEU A 232 0.81 5.38 -4.11
C LEU A 232 2.07 4.59 -3.76
N GLU A 233 3.16 5.26 -3.40
CA GLU A 233 4.46 4.62 -3.25
C GLU A 233 4.54 3.65 -2.07
N ASN A 234 3.82 3.91 -0.99
CA ASN A 234 3.83 3.06 0.19
C ASN A 234 2.42 2.65 0.58
N PRO A 235 1.96 1.45 0.16
CA PRO A 235 0.57 1.05 0.34
C PRO A 235 0.18 0.71 1.79
N PHE A 236 1.08 0.91 2.75
CA PHE A 236 0.94 0.48 4.14
C PHE A 236 0.96 1.62 5.16
N ASP A 237 1.27 2.87 4.80
CA ASP A 237 1.38 3.96 5.80
C ASP A 237 0.05 4.64 6.13
N GLY A 238 -1.01 4.38 5.35
CA GLY A 238 -2.34 4.93 5.60
C GLY A 238 -2.45 6.42 5.30
N ILE A 239 -1.48 6.98 4.56
CA ILE A 239 -1.49 8.37 4.09
C ILE A 239 -2.30 8.46 2.79
N GLY A 240 -2.08 7.49 1.88
CA GLY A 240 -2.73 7.44 0.59
C GLY A 240 -4.22 7.12 0.73
N MET A 241 -5.05 7.79 -0.08
CA MET A 241 -6.50 7.55 -0.08
C MET A 241 -6.89 6.11 -0.42
N ASP A 242 -6.03 5.42 -1.18
CA ASP A 242 -6.25 4.05 -1.66
C ASP A 242 -5.37 3.01 -0.95
N ASP A 243 -4.77 3.35 0.19
CA ASP A 243 -3.90 2.43 0.94
C ASP A 243 -4.62 1.17 1.44
N ILE A 244 -3.82 0.15 1.71
CA ILE A 244 -4.32 -1.14 2.16
C ILE A 244 -4.78 -1.02 3.60
N ASN A 245 -6.05 -1.37 3.86
CA ASN A 245 -6.55 -1.47 5.23
C ASN A 245 -5.98 -2.72 5.93
N LEU A 246 -5.04 -2.49 6.85
CA LEU A 246 -4.37 -3.52 7.63
C LEU A 246 -5.10 -3.87 8.94
N ASP A 247 -6.24 -3.26 9.27
CA ASP A 247 -7.05 -3.65 10.44
C ASP A 247 -7.88 -4.91 10.17
N LEU A 248 -7.16 -6.03 10.01
CA LEU A 248 -7.76 -7.35 9.71
C LEU A 248 -8.59 -7.86 10.88
N ILE A 249 -8.28 -7.43 12.11
CA ILE A 249 -8.98 -7.88 13.32
C ILE A 249 -10.43 -7.46 13.28
N ARG A 250 -10.70 -6.21 12.88
CA ARG A 250 -12.06 -5.69 12.78
C ARG A 250 -12.93 -6.54 11.84
N GLU A 251 -12.36 -7.04 10.75
CA GLU A 251 -13.04 -7.88 9.77
C GLU A 251 -13.13 -9.35 10.22
N TYR A 252 -12.01 -9.95 10.67
CA TYR A 252 -11.92 -11.39 10.89
C TYR A 252 -12.32 -11.83 12.29
N LYS A 253 -12.13 -11.02 13.33
CA LYS A 253 -12.55 -11.38 14.70
C LYS A 253 -14.02 -11.81 14.78
N PRO A 254 -15.01 -11.10 14.20
CA PRO A 254 -16.40 -11.55 14.23
C PRO A 254 -16.62 -12.86 13.44
N ILE A 255 -15.94 -13.03 12.30
CA ILE A 255 -16.03 -14.24 11.47
C ILE A 255 -15.50 -15.45 12.25
N LEU A 256 -14.28 -15.34 12.78
CA LEU A 256 -13.62 -16.42 13.51
C LEU A 256 -14.36 -16.75 14.82
N LYS A 257 -14.96 -15.76 15.51
CA LYS A 257 -15.82 -16.00 16.68
C LYS A 257 -17.12 -16.71 16.32
N ARG A 258 -17.69 -16.45 15.14
CA ARG A 258 -18.90 -17.18 14.68
C ARG A 258 -18.58 -18.64 14.33
N VAL A 259 -17.40 -18.86 13.76
CA VAL A 259 -16.87 -20.18 13.39
C VAL A 259 -16.54 -21.01 14.63
N LEU A 260 -15.97 -20.37 15.65
CA LEU A 260 -15.55 -20.99 16.90
C LEU A 260 -15.95 -20.09 18.09
N PRO A 261 -17.21 -20.20 18.57
CA PRO A 261 -17.71 -19.36 19.65
C PRO A 261 -17.01 -19.69 20.97
N ASP A 262 -16.79 -18.63 21.76
CA ASP A 262 -16.25 -18.74 23.12
C ASP A 262 -17.18 -19.65 23.95
N LYS A 263 -16.62 -20.50 24.83
CA LYS A 263 -17.41 -21.39 25.69
C LYS A 263 -18.45 -20.56 26.46
N ILE A 264 -19.74 -20.89 26.31
CA ILE A 264 -20.77 -20.36 27.21
C ILE A 264 -20.41 -20.92 28.60
N PRO A 265 -20.19 -20.07 29.62
CA PRO A 265 -19.96 -20.57 30.97
C PRO A 265 -21.17 -21.41 31.35
N ALA A 266 -20.93 -22.68 31.72
CA ALA A 266 -21.98 -23.61 32.08
C ALA A 266 -22.90 -22.92 33.10
N GLN A 267 -24.17 -22.74 32.74
CA GLN A 267 -25.19 -22.37 33.70
C GLN A 267 -25.06 -23.37 34.85
N LYS A 268 -24.72 -22.87 36.04
CA LYS A 268 -24.87 -23.64 37.27
C LYS A 268 -26.28 -24.19 37.24
N LYS A 269 -26.40 -25.52 37.13
CA LYS A 269 -27.64 -26.20 37.46
C LYS A 269 -27.84 -25.93 38.94
N ASP A 270 -28.69 -24.96 39.25
CA ASP A 270 -29.20 -24.75 40.59
C ASP A 270 -29.88 -26.06 41.01
N ALA A 271 -29.32 -26.66 42.06
CA ALA A 271 -29.86 -27.82 42.76
C ALA A 271 -30.87 -27.35 43.81
#